data_AF-A0A828XXV3-F1
#
_entry.id   AF-A0A828XXV3-F1
#
_cell.length_a   1.000
_cell.length_b   1.000
_cell.length_c   1.000
_cell.angle_alpha   90.00
_cell.angle_beta   90.00
_cell.angle_gamma   90.00
#
_symmetry.space_group_name_H-M   'P 1'
#
loop_
_entity.id
_entity.type
_entity.pdbx_description
1 polymer ?
#
loop_
_entity_poly.entity_id
_entity_poly.type
_entity_poly.pdbx_seq_one_letter_code
_entity_poly.pdbx_strand_id
1 'polypeptide(L)' 'MKSDLDYIKHIYGKILFLKEEFNKTNKDLFLINNVLKRAFVRSIEIIGEASNKLSDSFKKKYPDPE' A
#
# COMPACT_ATOMS: atom_id res chain seq x y z
N MET A 1 18.58 9.68 2.06
CA MET A 1 17.42 9.14 2.81
C MET A 1 16.17 9.65 2.11
N LYS A 2 15.14 8.82 1.89
CA LYS A 2 13.90 9.28 1.23
C LYS A 2 13.15 10.24 2.15
N SER A 3 12.47 11.23 1.59
CA SER A 3 11.62 12.14 2.36
C SER A 3 10.30 11.46 2.76
N ASP A 4 9.59 12.01 3.75
CA ASP A 4 8.24 11.55 4.09
C ASP A 4 7.31 11.59 2.86
N LEU A 5 7.43 12.64 2.03
CA LEU A 5 6.65 12.76 0.79
C LEU A 5 6.93 11.62 -0.19
N ASP A 6 8.17 11.14 -0.28
CA ASP A 6 8.51 10.00 -1.15
C ASP A 6 7.88 8.70 -0.64
N TYR A 7 7.84 8.50 0.68
CA TYR A 7 7.14 7.36 1.28
C TYR A 7 5.63 7.45 1.06
N ILE A 8 5.03 8.63 1.22
CA ILE A 8 3.60 8.84 0.94
C ILE A 8 3.28 8.59 -0.53
N LYS A 9 4.10 9.09 -1.47
CA LYS A 9 3.92 8.80 -2.90
C LYS A 9 4.00 7.30 -3.21
N HIS A 10 4.93 6.60 -2.56
CA HIS A 10 5.05 5.15 -2.66
C HIS A 10 3.80 4.44 -2.14
N ILE A 11 3.30 4.80 -0.96
CA ILE A 11 2.07 4.25 -0.37
C ILE A 11 0.88 4.48 -1.32
N TYR A 12 0.72 5.73 -1.77
CA TYR A 12 -0.37 6.11 -2.66
C TYR A 12 -0.35 5.30 -3.97
N GLY A 13 0.81 5.12 -4.58
CA GLY A 13 0.96 4.30 -5.79
C GLY A 13 0.55 2.83 -5.57
N LYS A 14 0.82 2.26 -4.39
CA LYS A 14 0.39 0.90 -4.04
C LYS A 14 -1.12 0.80 -3.83
N ILE A 15 -1.74 1.81 -3.21
CA ILE A 15 -3.19 1.88 -3.07
C ILE A 15 -3.86 1.97 -4.44
N LEU A 16 -3.33 2.78 -5.35
CA LEU A 16 -3.86 2.86 -6.73
C LEU A 16 -3.76 1.52 -7.46
N PHE A 17 -2.60 0.86 -7.40
CA PHE A 17 -2.44 -0.49 -7.96
C PHE A 17 -3.47 -1.48 -7.40
N LEU A 18 -3.63 -1.53 -6.08
CA LEU A 18 -4.60 -2.43 -5.43
C LEU A 18 -6.02 -2.13 -5.91
N LYS A 19 -6.41 -0.85 -5.98
CA LYS A 19 -7.74 -0.41 -6.43
C LYS A 19 -7.99 -0.80 -7.90
N GLU A 20 -7.02 -0.56 -8.78
CA GLU A 20 -7.13 -0.91 -10.19
C GLU A 20 -7.27 -2.41 -10.41
N GLU A 21 -6.42 -3.21 -9.76
CA GLU A 21 -6.48 -4.67 -9.90
C GLU A 21 -7.71 -5.27 -9.24
N PHE A 22 -8.17 -4.70 -8.11
CA PHE A 22 -9.40 -5.13 -7.45
C PHE A 22 -10.62 -4.95 -8.36
N ASN A 23 -10.70 -3.83 -9.08
CA ASN A 23 -11.80 -3.55 -10.03
C ASN A 23 -11.78 -4.46 -11.27
N LYS A 24 -10.64 -5.10 -11.57
CA LYS A 24 -10.48 -6.03 -12.70
C LYS A 24 -10.72 -7.49 -12.31
N THR A 25 -10.98 -7.78 -11.04
CA THR A 25 -11.16 -9.14 -10.55
C THR A 25 -12.48 -9.32 -9.80
N ASN A 26 -12.80 -10.55 -9.45
CA ASN A 26 -13.87 -10.92 -8.54
C ASN A 26 -13.37 -12.01 -7.60
N LYS A 27 -14.22 -12.44 -6.64
CA LYS A 27 -13.84 -13.42 -5.62
C LYS A 27 -13.26 -14.70 -6.21
N ASP A 28 -13.95 -15.30 -7.17
CA ASP A 28 -13.55 -16.61 -7.71
C ASP A 28 -12.25 -16.51 -8.50
N LEU A 29 -12.12 -15.45 -9.32
CA LEU A 29 -10.92 -15.21 -10.12
C LEU A 29 -9.71 -14.88 -9.24
N PHE A 30 -9.91 -14.14 -8.14
CA PHE A 30 -8.87 -13.84 -7.16
C PHE A 30 -8.39 -15.10 -6.44
N LEU A 31 -9.31 -15.98 -6.02
CA LEU A 31 -8.98 -17.19 -5.26
C LEU A 31 -8.10 -18.16 -6.07
N ILE A 32 -8.34 -18.30 -7.37
CA ILE A 32 -7.55 -19.18 -8.24
C ILE A 32 -6.25 -18.54 -8.74
N ASN A 33 -6.14 -17.21 -8.77
CA ASN A 33 -4.97 -16.51 -9.27
C ASN A 33 -3.90 -16.29 -8.17
N ASN A 34 -2.97 -17.23 -8.06
CA ASN A 34 -1.87 -17.16 -7.08
C ASN A 34 -0.90 -15.99 -7.29
N VAL A 35 -0.73 -15.52 -8.52
CA VAL A 35 0.14 -14.36 -8.79
C VAL A 35 -0.50 -13.09 -8.27
N LEU A 36 -1.80 -12.90 -8.55
CA LEU A 36 -2.57 -11.74 -8.08
C LEU A 36 -2.60 -11.68 -6.55
N LYS A 37 -2.84 -12.81 -5.87
CA LYS A 37 -2.79 -12.88 -4.40
C LYS A 37 -1.44 -12.41 -3.84
N ARG A 38 -0.33 -12.89 -4.41
CA ARG A 38 1.02 -12.46 -3.99
C ARG A 38 1.29 -10.99 -4.30
N ALA A 39 0.79 -10.47 -5.42
CA ALA A 39 0.92 -9.06 -5.75
C ALA A 39 0.17 -8.17 -4.75
N PHE A 40 -1.01 -8.59 -4.28
CA PHE A 40 -1.77 -7.90 -3.24
C PHE A 40 -1.01 -7.91 -1.91
N VAL A 41 -0.59 -9.09 -1.44
CA VAL A 41 0.20 -9.23 -0.21
C VAL A 41 1.44 -8.34 -0.26
N ARG A 42 2.23 -8.42 -1.34
CA ARG A 42 3.45 -7.62 -1.47
C ARG A 42 3.17 -6.11 -1.48
N SER A 43 2.06 -5.69 -2.05
CA SER A 43 1.68 -4.27 -2.06
C SER A 43 1.34 -3.77 -0.66
N ILE A 44 0.65 -4.58 0.15
CA ILE A 44 0.35 -4.28 1.56
C ILE A 44 1.63 -4.24 2.40
N GLU A 45 2.54 -5.19 2.21
CA GLU A 45 3.86 -5.17 2.88
C GLU A 45 4.64 -3.89 2.58
N ILE A 46 4.70 -3.47 1.32
CA ILE A 46 5.39 -2.24 0.93
C ILE A 46 4.74 -1.00 1.57
N ILE A 47 3.41 -0.98 1.67
CA ILE A 47 2.70 0.09 2.39
C ILE A 47 3.12 0.11 3.86
N GLY A 48 3.17 -1.03 4.54
CA GLY A 48 3.62 -1.13 5.93
C GLY A 48 5.08 -0.72 6.12
N GLU A 49 5.98 -1.20 5.27
CA GLU A 49 7.40 -0.83 5.29
C GLU A 49 7.61 0.68 5.08
N ALA A 50 6.88 1.29 4.14
CA ALA A 50 6.95 2.73 3.89
C ALA A 50 6.37 3.54 5.05
N SER A 51 5.26 3.08 5.65
CA SER A 51 4.62 3.71 6.79
C SER A 51 5.53 3.73 8.02
N ASN A 52 6.26 2.64 8.27
CA ASN A 52 7.24 2.57 9.36
C ASN A 52 8.38 3.58 9.21
N LYS A 53 8.77 3.89 7.96
CA LYS A 53 9.86 4.81 7.64
C LYS A 53 9.48 6.29 7.67
N LEU A 54 8.21 6.62 7.86
CA LEU A 54 7.79 8.00 8.09
C LEU A 54 8.41 8.53 9.40
N SER A 55 8.79 9.80 9.38
CA SER A 55 9.38 10.47 10.53
C SER A 55 8.41 10.57 11.71
N ASP A 56 8.96 10.65 12.93
CA ASP A 56 8.14 10.83 14.13
C ASP A 56 7.39 12.15 14.14
N SER A 57 7.97 13.21 13.54
CA SER A 57 7.29 14.50 13.40
C SER A 57 6.08 14.38 12.47
N PHE A 58 6.19 13.62 11.38
CA PHE A 58 5.05 13.32 10.50
C PHE A 58 3.96 12.55 11.24
N LYS A 59 4.34 11.45 11.93
CA LYS A 59 3.39 10.61 12.69
C LYS A 59 2.68 11.38 13.81
N LYS A 60 3.39 12.28 14.51
CA LYS A 60 2.78 13.15 15.53
C LYS A 60 1.83 14.19 14.94
N LYS A 61 2.12 14.68 13.72
CA LYS A 61 1.27 15.64 13.03
C LYS A 61 -0.03 15.01 12.53
N TYR A 62 0.00 13.72 12.17
CA TYR A 62 -1.14 12.94 11.70
C TYR A 62 -1.28 11.64 12.51
N PRO A 63 -1.73 11.72 13.78
CA PRO A 63 -1.74 10.57 14.68
C PRO A 63 -2.87 9.57 14.38
N ASP A 64 -3.96 10.04 13.79
CA ASP A 64 -5.15 9.25 13.52
C ASP A 64 -5.39 9.10 12.01
N PRO A 65 -5.75 7.90 11.52
CA PRO A 65 -6.33 7.76 10.19
C PRO A 65 -7.73 8.39 10.16
N GLU A 66 -8.01 9.24 9.16
CA GLU A 66 -9.38 9.70 8.86
C GLU A 66 -10.30 8.56 8.40
#